data_AF-A0A1B2I3G0-F1
#
_entry.id   AF-A0A1B2I3G0-F1
#
_cell.length_a   1.000
_cell.length_b   1.000
_cell.length_c   1.000
_cell.angle_alpha   90.00
_cell.angle_beta   90.00
_cell.angle_gamma   90.00
#
_symmetry.space_group_name_H-M   'P 1'
#
loop_
_entity.id
_entity.type
_entity.pdbx_description
1 polymer ?
#
loop_
_entity_poly.entity_id
_entity_poly.type
_entity_poly.pdbx_seq_one_letter_code
_entity_poly.pdbx_strand_id
1 'polypeptide(L)'
;MIKRAIKEYGAVSVGIHFNEKDYYNEVTYGYMTNGSPSYTNHAVTIVGWDDSYSKDNFKESCKPNDNGAWIVRNSWGDWWGEGGYFYVSYEEPTLCDGVVYVTEQAPQNERIYEYDPLGLVQFIGYSKYGVESGSGSGETAPVWYANLFTAKGNDTLTSVAFYTSAPEQECEIKVYTGCDGSPISGKLVLTQKTAVAAPGYNTVVLDSHVKLTQHEKFSVVICTSSDKTGFVVPCEYARDNYSENAVSHEGESWLSYDGVKFEDIADATLDSLPNANVCIKAFATLPGTSISLIPQSLEIDAGSKMTILALVTPQGTVVTWESSDTSVCTVDANGIVTALKAGNAVVTASTADNFAQCFVTVTGSPTPPTPAPTGGSSSGCSAGFAALALLALVPIILKKRS
;
A
#
# COMPACT_ATOMS: atom_id res chain seq x y z
N MET A 1 1.70 14.83 27.83
CA MET A 1 1.77 14.19 26.50
C MET A 1 0.67 14.72 25.57
N ILE A 2 -0.61 14.66 25.94
CA ILE A 2 -1.75 15.11 25.10
C ILE A 2 -1.61 16.57 24.62
N LYS A 3 -1.31 17.55 25.50
CA LYS A 3 -1.08 18.95 25.06
C LYS A 3 -0.01 19.07 23.97
N ARG A 4 1.07 18.29 24.05
CA ARG A 4 2.13 18.27 23.03
C ARG A 4 1.60 17.71 21.72
N ALA A 5 0.88 16.58 21.78
CA ALA A 5 0.26 15.98 20.61
C ALA A 5 -0.74 16.93 19.91
N ILE A 6 -1.55 17.68 20.66
CA ILE A 6 -2.43 18.70 20.10
C ILE A 6 -1.62 19.81 19.40
N LYS A 7 -0.52 20.28 20.00
CA LYS A 7 0.33 21.32 19.38
C LYS A 7 1.03 20.84 18.10
N GLU A 8 1.45 19.58 18.07
CA GLU A 8 2.21 19.02 16.94
C GLU A 8 1.30 18.51 15.82
N TYR A 9 0.17 17.88 16.17
CA TYR A 9 -0.68 17.14 15.22
C TYR A 9 -2.12 17.66 15.16
N GLY A 10 -2.45 18.70 15.92
CA GLY A 10 -3.74 19.39 15.89
C GLY A 10 -4.81 18.81 16.80
N ALA A 11 -4.89 17.47 16.93
CA ALA A 11 -5.96 16.83 17.70
C ALA A 11 -5.58 15.43 18.22
N VAL A 12 -6.31 14.97 19.24
CA VAL A 12 -6.20 13.62 19.80
C VAL A 12 -7.61 13.01 19.91
N SER A 13 -7.82 11.86 19.27
CA SER A 13 -9.04 11.06 19.45
C SER A 13 -8.96 10.31 20.77
N VAL A 14 -10.06 10.24 21.51
CA VAL A 14 -10.15 9.55 22.81
C VAL A 14 -11.50 8.86 22.96
N GLY A 15 -11.51 7.76 23.72
CA GLY A 15 -12.72 7.18 24.27
C GLY A 15 -13.15 7.91 25.54
N ILE A 16 -14.45 8.02 25.78
CA ILE A 16 -15.03 8.60 26.99
C ILE A 16 -16.36 7.91 27.32
N HIS A 17 -16.75 7.89 28.58
CA HIS A 17 -18.15 7.73 28.92
C HIS A 17 -18.88 9.05 28.71
N PHE A 18 -20.05 9.03 28.09
CA PHE A 18 -20.90 10.20 27.95
C PHE A 18 -22.33 9.91 28.41
N ASN A 19 -22.79 10.69 29.39
CA ASN A 19 -24.20 10.80 29.77
C ASN A 19 -24.52 12.27 30.06
N GLU A 20 -25.34 12.84 29.18
CA GLU A 20 -25.72 14.25 29.21
C GLU A 20 -26.48 14.62 30.49
N LYS A 21 -27.48 13.80 30.84
CA LYS A 21 -28.39 14.10 31.94
C LYS A 21 -27.66 14.16 33.27
N ASP A 22 -26.74 13.25 33.52
CA ASP A 22 -26.17 13.09 34.86
C ASP A 22 -24.90 13.93 35.05
N TYR A 23 -24.11 14.15 33.99
CA TYR A 23 -22.74 14.67 34.12
C TYR A 23 -22.44 15.94 33.32
N TYR A 24 -23.24 16.27 32.31
CA TYR A 24 -23.03 17.44 31.46
C TYR A 24 -23.74 18.70 32.00
N ASN A 25 -23.02 19.81 32.13
CA ASN A 25 -23.61 21.11 32.45
C ASN A 25 -24.01 21.83 31.15
N GLU A 26 -25.30 21.93 30.87
CA GLU A 26 -25.83 22.55 29.64
C GLU A 26 -25.63 24.07 29.55
N VAL A 27 -25.36 24.76 30.66
CA VAL A 27 -25.21 26.22 30.69
C VAL A 27 -23.79 26.66 30.34
N THR A 28 -22.80 25.90 30.80
CA THR A 28 -21.37 26.20 30.67
C THR A 28 -20.64 25.20 29.79
N TYR A 29 -21.30 24.10 29.41
CA TYR A 29 -20.77 23.02 28.59
C TYR A 29 -19.64 22.22 29.27
N GLY A 30 -19.54 22.26 30.60
CA GLY A 30 -18.61 21.46 31.38
C GLY A 30 -19.07 20.01 31.57
N TYR A 31 -18.15 19.05 31.42
CA TYR A 31 -18.39 17.62 31.56
C TYR A 31 -17.33 16.95 32.44
N MET A 32 -17.80 16.20 33.43
CA MET A 32 -16.98 15.25 34.19
C MET A 32 -17.88 14.16 34.81
N THR A 33 -17.47 12.91 34.80
CA THR A 33 -18.12 11.82 35.55
C THR A 33 -17.64 11.80 37.00
N ASN A 34 -18.43 11.24 37.91
CA ASN A 34 -18.05 11.12 39.33
C ASN A 34 -17.23 9.84 39.64
N GLY A 35 -16.53 9.28 38.66
CA GLY A 35 -15.84 7.98 38.78
C GLY A 35 -16.74 6.77 38.51
N SER A 36 -17.98 6.98 38.05
CA SER A 36 -18.89 5.94 37.59
C SER A 36 -19.60 6.38 36.31
N PRO A 37 -19.81 5.47 35.34
CA PRO A 37 -19.27 4.12 35.32
C PRO A 37 -17.79 4.09 34.89
N SER A 38 -17.14 2.92 35.02
CA SER A 38 -15.74 2.73 34.63
C SER A 38 -15.55 2.26 33.18
N TYR A 39 -16.56 2.42 32.31
CA TYR A 39 -16.52 2.00 30.91
C TYR A 39 -16.86 3.17 29.99
N THR A 40 -16.33 3.15 28.77
CA THR A 40 -16.61 4.13 27.73
C THR A 40 -17.79 3.72 26.86
N ASN A 41 -18.52 4.69 26.31
CA ASN A 41 -19.63 4.45 25.38
C ASN A 41 -19.66 5.48 24.23
N HIS A 42 -18.68 6.38 24.18
CA HIS A 42 -18.60 7.46 23.22
C HIS A 42 -17.15 7.72 22.82
N ALA A 43 -16.96 8.35 21.66
CA ALA A 43 -15.65 8.75 21.15
C ALA A 43 -15.71 10.22 20.74
N VAL A 44 -14.67 10.96 21.11
CA VAL A 44 -14.59 12.40 20.92
C VAL A 44 -13.17 12.83 20.54
N THR A 45 -13.02 14.07 20.09
CA THR A 45 -11.72 14.59 19.66
C THR A 45 -11.32 15.77 20.52
N ILE A 46 -10.21 15.64 21.26
CA ILE A 46 -9.60 16.76 21.99
C ILE A 46 -8.84 17.63 20.97
N VAL A 47 -9.20 18.91 20.89
CA VAL A 47 -8.64 19.87 19.94
C VAL A 47 -7.90 21.03 20.60
N GLY A 48 -7.95 21.10 21.93
CA GLY A 48 -7.39 22.21 22.68
C GLY A 48 -7.50 21.97 24.18
N TRP A 49 -7.08 22.97 24.94
CA TRP A 49 -7.17 22.95 26.39
C TRP A 49 -7.20 24.37 26.94
N ASP A 50 -7.78 24.52 28.13
CA ASP A 50 -7.78 25.75 28.90
C ASP A 50 -7.46 25.40 30.36
N ASP A 51 -6.27 25.79 30.82
CA ASP A 51 -5.80 25.56 32.19
C ASP A 51 -6.54 26.40 33.23
N SER A 52 -7.26 27.43 32.79
CA SER A 52 -8.01 28.36 33.65
C SER A 52 -9.51 28.09 33.68
N TYR A 53 -10.01 27.12 32.91
CA TYR A 53 -11.43 26.78 32.87
C TYR A 53 -11.93 26.42 34.27
N SER A 54 -12.89 27.20 34.78
CA SER A 54 -13.28 27.14 36.19
C SER A 54 -13.93 25.81 36.55
N LYS A 55 -13.53 25.22 37.67
CA LYS A 55 -14.21 24.04 38.23
C LYS A 55 -15.69 24.30 38.58
N ASP A 56 -16.07 25.56 38.77
CA ASP A 56 -17.47 25.93 39.03
C ASP A 56 -18.35 25.84 37.77
N ASN A 57 -17.73 25.61 36.60
CA ASN A 57 -18.46 25.35 35.37
C ASN A 57 -18.94 23.90 35.25
N PHE A 58 -18.56 22.98 36.15
CA PHE A 58 -19.03 21.60 36.14
C PHE A 58 -20.24 21.42 37.06
N LYS A 59 -21.04 20.36 36.85
CA LYS A 59 -22.15 20.03 37.75
C LYS A 59 -21.61 19.75 39.15
N GLU A 60 -22.30 20.26 40.18
CA GLU A 60 -21.87 20.10 41.58
C GLU A 60 -21.72 18.63 42.00
N SER A 61 -22.53 17.73 41.44
CA SER A 61 -22.48 16.27 41.69
C SER A 61 -21.21 15.57 41.20
N CYS A 62 -20.45 16.21 40.31
CA CYS A 62 -19.25 15.66 39.68
C CYS A 62 -18.17 16.75 39.49
N LYS A 63 -18.11 17.69 40.43
CA LYS A 63 -17.21 18.82 40.38
C LYS A 63 -15.74 18.39 40.51
N PRO A 64 -14.84 18.84 39.63
CA PRO A 64 -13.42 18.56 39.77
C PRO A 64 -12.81 19.29 40.98
N ASN A 65 -11.66 18.82 41.43
CA ASN A 65 -10.93 19.44 42.53
C ASN A 65 -10.28 20.76 42.09
N ASP A 66 -9.74 20.77 40.87
CA ASP A 66 -8.95 21.85 40.29
C ASP A 66 -9.59 22.42 39.02
N ASN A 67 -9.14 23.62 38.64
CA ASN A 67 -9.48 24.20 37.34
C ASN A 67 -8.72 23.46 36.22
N GLY A 68 -9.27 23.56 35.01
CA GLY A 68 -8.62 23.05 33.82
C GLY A 68 -9.49 22.07 33.05
N ALA A 69 -9.59 22.27 31.74
CA ALA A 69 -10.37 21.41 30.87
C ALA A 69 -9.73 21.24 29.50
N TRP A 70 -9.98 20.07 28.91
CA TRP A 70 -9.83 19.80 27.50
C TRP A 70 -10.98 20.45 26.72
N ILE A 71 -10.65 21.06 25.59
CA ILE A 71 -11.65 21.53 24.61
C ILE A 71 -11.88 20.38 23.66
N VAL A 72 -13.12 19.89 23.62
CA VAL A 72 -13.48 18.64 22.94
C VAL A 72 -14.54 18.91 21.89
N ARG A 73 -14.30 18.41 20.68
CA ARG A 73 -15.27 18.41 19.58
C ARG A 73 -16.09 17.14 19.60
N ASN A 74 -17.41 17.30 19.51
CA ASN A 74 -18.37 16.21 19.41
C ASN A 74 -18.86 16.02 17.95
N SER A 75 -19.57 14.92 17.69
CA SER A 75 -20.06 14.51 16.36
C SER A 75 -21.56 14.74 16.14
N TRP A 76 -22.22 15.49 17.03
CA TRP A 76 -23.68 15.68 16.98
C TRP A 76 -24.14 16.90 16.18
N GLY A 77 -23.22 17.76 15.76
CA GLY A 77 -23.50 18.97 14.99
C GLY A 77 -23.23 20.25 15.78
N ASP A 78 -23.33 21.38 15.10
CA ASP A 78 -23.07 22.71 15.66
C ASP A 78 -24.21 23.23 16.57
N TRP A 79 -25.39 22.61 16.52
CA TRP A 79 -26.53 22.92 17.37
C TRP A 79 -26.41 22.41 18.81
N TRP A 80 -25.45 21.51 19.08
CA TRP A 80 -25.24 20.93 20.41
C TRP A 80 -24.03 21.56 21.11
N GLY A 81 -24.14 21.79 22.42
CA GLY A 81 -23.09 22.41 23.23
C GLY A 81 -22.70 23.80 22.74
N GLU A 82 -21.40 24.10 22.76
CA GLU A 82 -20.85 25.35 22.26
C GLU A 82 -20.47 25.21 20.78
N GLY A 83 -21.43 25.22 19.88
CA GLY A 83 -21.14 25.09 18.45
C GLY A 83 -20.59 23.72 18.06
N GLY A 84 -20.98 22.67 18.78
CA GLY A 84 -20.46 21.30 18.64
C GLY A 84 -19.27 20.98 19.55
N TYR A 85 -18.88 21.91 20.43
CA TYR A 85 -17.79 21.74 21.38
C TYR A 85 -18.29 21.71 22.83
N PHE A 86 -17.45 21.17 23.70
CA PHE A 86 -17.66 21.16 25.14
C PHE A 86 -16.33 21.01 25.91
N TYR A 87 -16.38 21.18 27.22
CA TYR A 87 -15.20 21.20 28.08
C TYR A 87 -15.16 19.97 28.97
N VAL A 88 -14.17 19.10 28.80
CA VAL A 88 -13.99 17.90 29.62
C VAL A 88 -12.92 18.18 30.67
N SER A 89 -13.23 17.96 31.94
CA SER A 89 -12.25 18.15 33.02
C SER A 89 -10.97 17.34 32.76
N TYR A 90 -9.81 17.87 33.15
CA TYR A 90 -8.57 17.08 33.18
C TYR A 90 -8.66 15.86 34.11
N GLU A 91 -9.58 15.91 35.08
CA GLU A 91 -9.83 14.85 36.05
C GLU A 91 -10.85 13.81 35.56
N GLU A 92 -11.33 13.88 34.31
CA GLU A 92 -12.29 12.91 33.77
C GLU A 92 -11.73 11.48 33.82
N PRO A 93 -12.30 10.58 34.65
CA PRO A 93 -11.71 9.28 34.93
C PRO A 93 -11.91 8.25 33.81
N THR A 94 -12.85 8.49 32.88
CA THR A 94 -13.16 7.53 31.80
C THR A 94 -12.39 7.78 30.51
N LEU A 95 -11.57 8.83 30.43
CA LEU A 95 -10.74 9.11 29.27
C LEU A 95 -9.74 7.98 29.01
N CYS A 96 -9.80 7.37 27.83
CA CYS A 96 -8.90 6.30 27.42
C CYS A 96 -8.49 6.41 25.94
N ASP A 97 -7.55 5.56 25.54
CA ASP A 97 -7.18 5.30 24.14
C ASP A 97 -6.89 6.57 23.32
N GLY A 98 -5.97 7.40 23.82
CA GLY A 98 -5.51 8.58 23.12
C GLY A 98 -4.75 8.23 21.83
N VAL A 99 -5.35 8.50 20.68
CA VAL A 99 -4.78 8.23 19.35
C VAL A 99 -4.64 9.51 18.53
N VAL A 100 -3.51 9.62 17.83
CA VAL A 100 -3.26 10.66 16.82
C VAL A 100 -3.16 10.00 15.46
N TYR A 101 -3.80 10.59 14.47
CA TYR A 101 -3.72 10.14 13.08
C TYR A 101 -2.91 11.14 12.27
N VAL A 102 -1.73 10.73 11.82
CA VAL A 102 -0.93 11.47 10.85
C VAL A 102 -1.03 10.71 9.53
N THR A 103 -1.63 11.34 8.54
CA THR A 103 -1.94 10.69 7.26
C THR A 103 -1.36 11.48 6.11
N GLU A 104 -1.01 10.78 5.04
CA GLU A 104 -0.64 11.36 3.77
C GLU A 104 -1.54 10.80 2.66
N GLN A 105 -1.62 11.52 1.55
CA GLN A 105 -2.37 11.03 0.40
C GLN A 105 -1.61 9.86 -0.24
N ALA A 106 -2.26 8.70 -0.34
CA ALA A 106 -1.69 7.54 -1.03
C ALA A 106 -1.39 7.87 -2.51
N PRO A 107 -0.23 7.42 -3.05
CA PRO A 107 0.07 7.57 -4.47
C PRO A 107 -0.98 6.88 -5.34
N GLN A 108 -1.30 7.46 -6.51
CA GLN A 108 -2.30 6.90 -7.43
C GLN A 108 -1.92 5.50 -7.96
N ASN A 109 -0.63 5.17 -7.98
CA ASN A 109 -0.06 3.93 -8.48
C ASN A 109 0.53 3.06 -7.37
N GLU A 110 -0.02 3.11 -6.16
CA GLU A 110 0.43 2.29 -5.04
C GLU A 110 -0.18 0.89 -5.07
N ARG A 111 0.61 -0.10 -4.67
CA ARG A 111 0.19 -1.45 -4.33
C ARG A 111 0.61 -1.75 -2.90
N ILE A 112 -0.33 -2.26 -2.13
CA ILE A 112 -0.11 -2.74 -0.77
C ILE A 112 -0.02 -4.28 -0.80
N TYR A 113 1.03 -4.80 -0.17
CA TYR A 113 1.20 -6.20 0.18
C TYR A 113 0.94 -6.33 1.68
N GLU A 114 -0.10 -7.07 2.04
CA GLU A 114 -0.56 -7.22 3.42
C GLU A 114 -1.25 -8.57 3.61
N TYR A 115 -1.25 -9.05 4.85
CA TYR A 115 -2.02 -10.20 5.31
C TYR A 115 -2.87 -9.86 6.55
N ASP A 116 -2.89 -8.58 6.95
CA ASP A 116 -3.48 -8.05 8.18
C ASP A 116 -4.45 -6.87 7.91
N PRO A 117 -5.53 -7.03 7.11
CA PRO A 117 -6.39 -5.93 6.69
C PRO A 117 -7.19 -5.25 7.83
N LEU A 118 -7.40 -5.91 8.96
CA LEU A 118 -8.05 -5.37 10.16
C LEU A 118 -7.03 -4.73 11.13
N GLY A 119 -5.76 -5.13 11.02
CA GLY A 119 -4.64 -4.59 11.78
C GLY A 119 -4.47 -5.21 13.16
N LEU A 120 -3.82 -4.45 14.05
CA LEU A 120 -3.40 -4.94 15.36
C LEU A 120 -4.58 -5.43 16.22
N VAL A 121 -4.57 -6.72 16.55
CA VAL A 121 -5.45 -7.31 17.57
C VAL A 121 -4.72 -7.39 18.91
N GLN A 122 -3.50 -7.91 18.91
CA GLN A 122 -2.69 -8.01 20.12
C GLN A 122 -1.18 -8.11 19.80
N PHE A 123 -0.35 -7.64 20.73
CA PHE A 123 1.08 -7.91 20.70
C PHE A 123 1.40 -9.25 21.38
N ILE A 124 2.28 -10.02 20.75
CA ILE A 124 2.85 -11.26 21.29
C ILE A 124 4.36 -11.09 21.54
N GLY A 125 4.93 -12.01 22.29
CA GLY A 125 6.33 -12.03 22.66
C GLY A 125 6.82 -13.42 23.06
N TYR A 126 8.13 -13.56 23.22
CA TYR A 126 8.72 -14.78 23.75
C TYR A 126 8.82 -14.75 25.28
N SER A 127 8.63 -15.92 25.88
CA SER A 127 8.86 -16.22 27.28
C SER A 127 9.61 -17.55 27.40
N LYS A 128 10.07 -17.88 28.61
CA LYS A 128 10.64 -19.19 28.93
C LYS A 128 9.69 -20.38 28.68
N TYR A 129 8.41 -20.12 28.46
CA TYR A 129 7.38 -21.13 28.15
C TYR A 129 7.01 -21.19 26.67
N GLY A 130 7.63 -20.37 25.82
CA GLY A 130 7.33 -20.27 24.39
C GLY A 130 6.74 -18.92 24.02
N VAL A 131 5.89 -18.89 22.99
CA VAL A 131 5.26 -17.66 22.53
C VAL A 131 3.98 -17.39 23.31
N GLU A 132 3.86 -16.17 23.83
CA GLU A 132 2.76 -15.74 24.69
C GLU A 132 2.13 -14.44 24.17
N SER A 133 0.85 -14.26 24.45
CA SER A 133 0.14 -12.99 24.29
C SER A 133 -0.03 -12.32 25.65
N GLY A 134 0.09 -10.99 25.71
CA GLY A 134 -0.11 -10.29 26.98
C GLY A 134 0.38 -8.86 27.00
N SER A 135 0.37 -8.29 28.20
CA SER A 135 0.94 -6.99 28.52
C SER A 135 1.81 -7.15 29.78
N GLY A 136 3.08 -6.71 29.76
CA GLY A 136 3.96 -6.80 30.93
C GLY A 136 5.40 -7.20 30.63
N SER A 137 6.05 -7.82 31.63
CA SER A 137 7.45 -8.26 31.58
C SER A 137 7.58 -9.61 30.85
N GLY A 138 7.62 -9.56 29.52
CA GLY A 138 8.12 -10.65 28.68
C GLY A 138 9.65 -10.60 28.54
N GLU A 139 10.23 -11.49 27.73
CA GLU A 139 11.66 -11.39 27.40
C GLU A 139 11.91 -10.18 26.51
N THR A 140 12.91 -9.37 26.87
CA THR A 140 13.27 -8.14 26.15
C THR A 140 14.38 -8.35 25.12
N ALA A 141 14.73 -9.62 24.86
CA ALA A 141 15.67 -9.97 23.81
C ALA A 141 15.11 -9.59 22.43
N PRO A 142 15.97 -9.35 21.42
CA PRO A 142 15.52 -9.15 20.05
C PRO A 142 14.69 -10.33 19.57
N VAL A 143 13.60 -10.00 18.87
CA VAL A 143 12.73 -10.97 18.21
C VAL A 143 12.60 -10.59 16.75
N TRP A 144 12.45 -11.61 15.90
CA TRP A 144 12.29 -11.44 14.46
C TRP A 144 10.91 -11.93 14.06
N TYR A 145 10.23 -11.14 13.24
CA TYR A 145 8.98 -11.55 12.61
C TYR A 145 8.97 -11.12 11.16
N ALA A 146 8.23 -11.85 10.32
CA ALA A 146 8.26 -11.62 8.89
C ALA A 146 6.95 -11.98 8.21
N ASN A 147 6.65 -11.25 7.13
CA ASN A 147 5.68 -11.67 6.13
C ASN A 147 6.41 -12.09 4.86
N LEU A 148 6.01 -13.22 4.28
CA LEU A 148 6.49 -13.73 3.00
C LEU A 148 5.42 -13.53 1.94
N PHE A 149 5.59 -12.49 1.13
CA PHE A 149 4.64 -12.10 0.09
C PHE A 149 4.97 -12.72 -1.26
N THR A 150 3.97 -12.76 -2.15
CA THR A 150 4.18 -13.00 -3.59
C THR A 150 3.91 -11.72 -4.37
N ALA A 151 4.91 -11.24 -5.12
CA ALA A 151 4.79 -10.04 -5.94
C ALA A 151 3.68 -10.19 -6.99
N LYS A 152 2.73 -9.25 -7.02
CA LYS A 152 1.61 -9.24 -7.97
C LYS A 152 1.99 -8.60 -9.32
N GLY A 153 3.08 -7.85 -9.36
CA GLY A 153 3.60 -7.16 -10.54
C GLY A 153 5.11 -6.90 -10.47
N ASN A 154 5.66 -6.29 -11.53
CA ASN A 154 7.04 -5.82 -11.56
C ASN A 154 7.18 -4.50 -10.79
N ASP A 155 6.93 -4.55 -9.49
CA ASP A 155 6.75 -3.37 -8.66
C ASP A 155 8.08 -2.85 -8.08
N THR A 156 8.02 -1.68 -7.45
CA THR A 156 9.15 -1.08 -6.74
C THR A 156 8.73 -0.82 -5.30
N LEU A 157 9.21 -1.63 -4.36
CA LEU A 157 8.96 -1.46 -2.92
C LEU A 157 9.63 -0.18 -2.42
N THR A 158 8.86 0.69 -1.78
CA THR A 158 9.25 2.05 -1.38
C THR A 158 9.21 2.24 0.13
N SER A 159 8.27 1.59 0.82
CA SER A 159 8.11 1.74 2.27
C SER A 159 7.54 0.46 2.88
N VAL A 160 7.73 0.33 4.19
CA VAL A 160 7.17 -0.74 5.01
C VAL A 160 6.49 -0.10 6.20
N ALA A 161 5.31 -0.57 6.58
CA ALA A 161 4.69 -0.19 7.85
C ALA A 161 4.46 -1.38 8.77
N PHE A 162 4.59 -1.13 10.06
CA PHE A 162 4.41 -2.09 11.14
C PHE A 162 4.08 -1.33 12.43
N TYR A 163 3.66 -2.06 13.46
CA TYR A 163 3.40 -1.47 14.77
C TYR A 163 4.60 -1.56 15.69
N THR A 164 4.77 -0.55 16.54
CA THR A 164 5.67 -0.57 17.70
C THR A 164 4.87 -0.41 18.99
N SER A 165 5.26 -1.10 20.06
CA SER A 165 4.56 -1.09 21.35
C SER A 165 5.19 -0.14 22.36
N ALA A 166 6.40 0.38 22.08
CA ALA A 166 7.12 1.31 22.94
C ALA A 166 7.65 2.54 22.17
N PRO A 167 7.83 3.69 22.85
CA PRO A 167 8.50 4.85 22.28
C PRO A 167 10.00 4.58 22.07
N GLU A 168 10.58 5.22 21.06
CA GLU A 168 11.99 5.07 20.68
C GLU A 168 12.41 3.62 20.46
N GLN A 169 11.46 2.76 20.05
CA GLN A 169 11.71 1.35 19.83
C GLN A 169 12.59 1.17 18.59
N GLU A 170 13.75 0.52 18.78
CA GLU A 170 14.69 0.24 17.69
C GLU A 170 14.18 -0.93 16.85
N CYS A 171 14.22 -0.75 15.53
CA CYS A 171 13.80 -1.75 14.56
C CYS A 171 14.86 -1.87 13.45
N GLU A 172 15.12 -3.09 13.00
CA GLU A 172 15.90 -3.38 11.81
C GLU A 172 15.02 -4.10 10.78
N ILE A 173 14.83 -3.47 9.63
CA ILE A 173 14.06 -3.95 8.50
C ILE A 173 15.02 -4.64 7.54
N LYS A 174 14.71 -5.87 7.14
CA LYS A 174 15.39 -6.57 6.05
C LYS A 174 14.41 -6.97 4.96
N VAL A 175 14.84 -6.88 3.71
CA VAL A 175 14.06 -7.35 2.56
C VAL A 175 14.86 -8.41 1.83
N TYR A 176 14.23 -9.55 1.59
CA TYR A 176 14.78 -10.65 0.79
C TYR A 176 13.92 -10.85 -0.46
N THR A 177 14.53 -11.11 -1.61
CA THR A 177 13.82 -11.42 -2.87
C THR A 177 14.19 -12.81 -3.37
N GLY A 178 13.34 -13.38 -4.23
CA GLY A 178 13.48 -14.77 -4.69
C GLY A 178 13.42 -15.80 -3.57
N CYS A 179 12.61 -15.55 -2.52
CA CYS A 179 12.47 -16.47 -1.40
C CYS A 179 11.73 -17.76 -1.81
N ASP A 180 12.06 -18.86 -1.14
CA ASP A 180 11.35 -20.13 -1.25
C ASP A 180 11.26 -20.84 0.11
N GLY A 181 10.05 -21.20 0.54
CA GLY A 181 9.77 -21.92 1.80
C GLY A 181 10.12 -21.23 3.12
N SER A 182 10.90 -20.14 3.14
CA SER A 182 11.32 -19.43 4.36
C SER A 182 11.51 -17.93 4.07
N PRO A 183 11.28 -17.02 5.06
CA PRO A 183 11.51 -15.60 4.88
C PRO A 183 12.95 -15.24 4.49
N ILE A 184 13.95 -16.02 4.93
CA ILE A 184 15.36 -15.66 4.75
C ILE A 184 16.10 -16.51 3.70
N SER A 185 15.39 -17.35 2.93
CA SER A 185 16.03 -18.24 1.95
C SER A 185 16.43 -17.54 0.64
N GLY A 186 15.86 -16.37 0.37
CA GLY A 186 16.16 -15.56 -0.80
C GLY A 186 17.45 -14.73 -0.68
N LYS A 187 17.65 -13.84 -1.65
CA LYS A 187 18.75 -12.87 -1.64
C LYS A 187 18.38 -11.70 -0.74
N LEU A 188 19.19 -11.42 0.29
CA LEU A 188 19.11 -10.17 1.04
C LEU A 188 19.45 -8.99 0.13
N VAL A 189 18.50 -8.06 -0.05
CA VAL A 189 18.65 -6.90 -0.93
C VAL A 189 18.60 -5.57 -0.20
N LEU A 190 18.08 -5.53 1.04
CA LEU A 190 18.04 -4.33 1.86
C LEU A 190 18.17 -4.69 3.35
N THR A 191 18.94 -3.89 4.08
CA THR A 191 18.94 -3.81 5.55
C THR A 191 18.88 -2.35 5.93
N GLN A 192 17.94 -1.97 6.79
CA GLN A 192 17.77 -0.60 7.26
C GLN A 192 17.41 -0.59 8.73
N LYS A 193 18.06 0.28 9.50
CA LYS A 193 17.74 0.52 10.90
C LYS A 193 16.92 1.78 11.04
N THR A 194 15.98 1.76 11.97
CA THR A 194 15.16 2.91 12.32
C THR A 194 14.82 2.88 13.80
N ALA A 195 14.55 4.05 14.38
CA ALA A 195 13.99 4.17 15.71
C ALA A 195 12.65 4.90 15.56
N VAL A 196 11.60 4.28 16.06
CA VAL A 196 10.24 4.81 15.92
C VAL A 196 9.89 5.62 17.15
N ALA A 197 9.69 6.94 16.98
CA ALA A 197 9.55 7.89 18.09
C ALA A 197 8.32 7.60 18.98
N ALA A 198 7.21 7.17 18.40
CA ALA A 198 5.96 6.92 19.13
C ALA A 198 5.45 5.49 18.89
N PRO A 199 4.88 4.83 19.92
CA PRO A 199 4.19 3.56 19.74
C PRO A 199 2.94 3.78 18.87
N GLY A 200 2.57 2.75 18.11
CA GLY A 200 1.47 2.80 17.17
C GLY A 200 1.85 2.25 15.80
N TYR A 201 1.08 2.59 14.78
CA TYR A 201 1.32 2.18 13.41
C TYR A 201 2.24 3.17 12.70
N ASN A 202 3.37 2.70 12.17
CA ASN A 202 4.41 3.56 11.66
C ASN A 202 4.85 3.12 10.26
N THR A 203 4.94 4.08 9.35
CA THR A 203 5.45 3.87 7.99
C THR A 203 6.90 4.32 7.89
N VAL A 204 7.77 3.41 7.47
CA VAL A 204 9.21 3.66 7.28
C VAL A 204 9.51 3.67 5.78
N VAL A 205 9.93 4.83 5.27
CA VAL A 205 10.44 4.96 3.90
C VAL A 205 11.79 4.25 3.79
N LEU A 206 11.95 3.41 2.77
CA LEU A 206 13.17 2.65 2.57
C LEU A 206 14.29 3.55 2.01
N ASP A 207 15.50 3.41 2.55
CA ASP A 207 16.70 4.17 2.12
C ASP A 207 17.09 3.86 0.67
N SER A 208 16.66 2.71 0.16
CA SER A 208 16.74 2.37 -1.25
C SER A 208 15.53 1.54 -1.69
N HIS A 209 15.05 1.81 -2.89
CA HIS A 209 13.90 1.09 -3.44
C HIS A 209 14.29 -0.32 -3.88
N VAL A 210 13.45 -1.30 -3.57
CA VAL A 210 13.66 -2.71 -3.94
C VAL A 210 12.82 -3.06 -5.17
N LYS A 211 13.46 -3.57 -6.22
CA LYS A 211 12.75 -4.06 -7.40
C LYS A 211 12.18 -5.44 -7.13
N LEU A 212 10.90 -5.59 -7.43
CA LEU A 212 10.17 -6.84 -7.38
C LEU A 212 9.83 -7.28 -8.81
N THR A 213 9.86 -8.57 -9.03
CA THR A 213 9.54 -9.26 -10.26
C THR A 213 8.22 -9.97 -10.05
N GLN A 214 7.30 -9.83 -11.00
CA GLN A 214 6.00 -10.48 -10.90
C GLN A 214 6.13 -11.98 -10.60
N HIS A 215 5.33 -12.47 -9.66
CA HIS A 215 5.29 -13.85 -9.16
C HIS A 215 6.49 -14.29 -8.32
N GLU A 216 7.54 -13.48 -8.18
CA GLU A 216 8.59 -13.81 -7.22
C GLU A 216 8.06 -13.67 -5.79
N LYS A 217 8.53 -14.52 -4.89
CA LYS A 217 8.30 -14.31 -3.47
C LYS A 217 9.36 -13.39 -2.90
N PHE A 218 8.95 -12.47 -2.05
CA PHE A 218 9.84 -11.61 -1.30
C PHE A 218 9.36 -11.53 0.15
N SER A 219 10.28 -11.37 1.08
CA SER A 219 9.95 -11.21 2.49
C SER A 219 10.33 -9.85 3.00
N VAL A 220 9.57 -9.40 3.99
CA VAL A 220 9.94 -8.28 4.85
C VAL A 220 10.11 -8.85 6.25
N VAL A 221 11.32 -8.75 6.79
CA VAL A 221 11.68 -9.23 8.13
C VAL A 221 11.94 -8.02 9.01
N ILE A 222 11.27 -7.97 10.16
CA ILE A 222 11.48 -6.96 11.20
C ILE A 222 12.16 -7.62 12.38
N CYS A 223 13.29 -7.07 12.80
CA CYS A 223 13.94 -7.37 14.07
C CYS A 223 13.70 -6.22 15.03
N THR A 224 13.24 -6.50 16.25
CA THR A 224 13.01 -5.44 17.25
C THR A 224 13.08 -5.96 18.68
N SER A 225 13.27 -5.06 19.63
CA SER A 225 13.18 -5.31 21.06
C SER A 225 12.73 -4.03 21.79
N SER A 226 12.31 -4.17 23.04
CA SER A 226 12.00 -3.04 23.91
C SER A 226 12.49 -3.30 25.33
N ASP A 227 13.01 -2.27 25.99
CA ASP A 227 13.36 -2.31 27.41
C ASP A 227 12.12 -2.12 28.32
N LYS A 228 10.95 -1.80 27.73
CA LYS A 228 9.69 -1.56 28.45
C LYS A 228 8.78 -2.78 28.47
N THR A 229 8.83 -3.62 27.44
CA THR A 229 7.99 -4.82 27.33
C THR A 229 8.63 -5.87 26.43
N GLY A 230 8.31 -7.15 26.67
CA GLY A 230 8.66 -8.24 25.76
C GLY A 230 7.61 -8.55 24.69
N PHE A 231 6.44 -7.90 24.75
CA PHE A 231 5.36 -8.08 23.77
C PHE A 231 5.50 -7.02 22.66
N VAL A 232 6.30 -7.35 21.66
CA VAL A 232 6.73 -6.40 20.60
C VAL A 232 6.37 -6.87 19.18
N VAL A 233 5.76 -8.04 19.04
CA VAL A 233 5.34 -8.58 17.73
C VAL A 233 3.85 -8.31 17.54
N PRO A 234 3.44 -7.45 16.62
CA PRO A 234 2.03 -7.14 16.40
C PRO A 234 1.36 -8.24 15.56
N CYS A 235 0.21 -8.73 16.02
CA CYS A 235 -0.54 -9.78 15.34
C CYS A 235 -2.00 -9.40 15.10
N GLU A 236 -2.50 -9.82 13.94
CA GLU A 236 -3.90 -9.92 13.60
C GLU A 236 -4.32 -11.40 13.65
N TYR A 237 -5.46 -11.68 14.30
CA TYR A 237 -6.08 -13.00 14.31
C TYR A 237 -7.57 -12.90 14.57
N ALA A 238 -8.29 -13.99 14.30
CA ALA A 238 -9.73 -14.05 14.52
C ALA A 238 -10.07 -13.99 16.01
N ARG A 239 -10.88 -12.99 16.41
CA ARG A 239 -11.42 -12.86 17.76
C ARG A 239 -12.91 -12.53 17.70
N ASP A 240 -13.71 -13.35 18.37
CA ASP A 240 -15.17 -13.22 18.43
C ASP A 240 -15.62 -11.79 18.79
N ASN A 241 -16.56 -11.25 18.00
CA ASN A 241 -17.12 -9.90 18.14
C ASN A 241 -16.09 -8.74 18.07
N TYR A 242 -14.91 -8.98 17.50
CA TYR A 242 -13.88 -7.94 17.35
C TYR A 242 -13.21 -7.99 15.97
N SER A 243 -12.52 -9.09 15.68
CA SER A 243 -11.73 -9.29 14.45
C SER A 243 -12.10 -10.61 13.77
N GLU A 244 -13.37 -11.02 13.85
CA GLU A 244 -13.87 -12.33 13.38
C GLU A 244 -13.61 -12.63 11.89
N ASN A 245 -13.35 -11.59 11.10
CA ASN A 245 -13.04 -11.70 9.68
C ASN A 245 -11.53 -11.81 9.37
N ALA A 246 -10.66 -11.80 10.38
CA ALA A 246 -9.24 -12.03 10.20
C ALA A 246 -9.01 -13.48 9.71
N VAL A 247 -8.13 -13.63 8.72
CA VAL A 247 -7.80 -14.91 8.12
C VAL A 247 -6.29 -15.00 8.00
N SER A 248 -5.74 -16.18 8.31
CA SER A 248 -4.34 -16.49 8.04
C SER A 248 -4.18 -17.84 7.37
N HIS A 249 -3.08 -18.00 6.65
CA HIS A 249 -2.72 -19.22 5.94
C HIS A 249 -1.26 -19.61 6.19
N GLU A 250 -0.98 -20.91 6.07
CA GLU A 250 0.39 -21.42 6.04
C GLU A 250 1.21 -20.71 4.95
N GLY A 251 2.43 -20.32 5.31
CA GLY A 251 3.43 -19.68 4.48
C GLY A 251 3.40 -18.16 4.51
N GLU A 252 2.43 -17.53 5.18
CA GLU A 252 2.27 -16.07 5.18
C GLU A 252 3.16 -15.38 6.22
N SER A 253 3.00 -15.72 7.50
CA SER A 253 3.62 -15.03 8.63
C SER A 253 4.54 -15.95 9.44
N TRP A 254 5.66 -15.40 9.89
CA TRP A 254 6.72 -16.17 10.50
C TRP A 254 7.31 -15.46 11.71
N LEU A 255 7.80 -16.23 12.67
CA LEU A 255 8.46 -15.77 13.89
C LEU A 255 9.81 -16.45 14.07
N SER A 256 10.77 -15.76 14.69
CA SER A 256 12.07 -16.32 15.04
C SER A 256 12.65 -15.68 16.29
N TYR A 257 13.23 -16.51 17.16
CA TYR A 257 13.90 -16.09 18.40
C TYR A 257 15.41 -15.81 18.20
N ASP A 258 16.00 -16.31 17.12
CA ASP A 258 17.45 -16.23 16.85
C ASP A 258 17.78 -15.53 15.53
N GLY A 259 16.77 -15.19 14.72
CA GLY A 259 16.91 -14.59 13.40
C GLY A 259 17.43 -15.56 12.33
N VAL A 260 17.51 -16.86 12.63
CA VAL A 260 18.02 -17.92 11.75
C VAL A 260 16.94 -18.97 11.49
N LYS A 261 16.33 -19.51 12.54
CA LYS A 261 15.23 -20.47 12.43
C LYS A 261 13.92 -19.72 12.50
N PHE A 262 13.20 -19.68 11.37
CA PHE A 262 11.86 -19.12 11.28
C PHE A 262 10.83 -20.25 11.37
N GLU A 263 9.82 -20.04 12.20
CA GLU A 263 8.66 -20.90 12.39
C GLU A 263 7.43 -20.18 11.86
N ASP A 264 6.61 -20.90 11.11
CA ASP A 264 5.37 -20.38 10.54
C ASP A 264 4.34 -20.23 11.66
N ILE A 265 3.69 -19.07 11.78
CA ILE A 265 2.76 -18.80 12.87
C ILE A 265 1.49 -19.67 12.75
N ALA A 266 1.15 -20.12 11.55
CA ALA A 266 0.03 -21.05 11.33
C ALA A 266 0.41 -22.52 11.61
N ASP A 267 1.65 -22.83 11.98
CA ASP A 267 2.10 -24.19 12.30
C ASP A 267 1.49 -24.67 13.64
N ALA A 268 0.95 -25.89 13.63
CA ALA A 268 0.41 -26.55 14.82
C ALA A 268 1.42 -26.72 15.97
N THR A 269 2.72 -26.57 15.72
CA THR A 269 3.73 -26.58 16.81
C THR A 269 3.70 -25.33 17.67
N LEU A 270 3.03 -24.26 17.22
CA LEU A 270 2.75 -23.02 17.96
C LEU A 270 1.32 -22.98 18.55
N ASP A 271 0.75 -24.15 18.89
CA ASP A 271 -0.61 -24.35 19.45
C ASP A 271 -1.05 -23.36 20.56
N SER A 272 -0.11 -22.65 21.22
CA SER A 272 -0.42 -21.60 22.20
C SER A 272 -0.90 -20.28 21.58
N LEU A 273 -0.78 -20.12 20.26
CA LEU A 273 -1.20 -18.94 19.52
C LEU A 273 -2.42 -19.24 18.63
N PRO A 274 -3.38 -18.31 18.55
CA PRO A 274 -4.36 -18.36 17.48
C PRO A 274 -3.64 -18.22 16.13
N ASN A 275 -4.13 -18.93 15.11
CA ASN A 275 -3.72 -18.72 13.72
C ASN A 275 -3.77 -17.22 13.41
N ALA A 276 -2.61 -16.63 13.13
CA ALA A 276 -2.42 -15.19 13.08
C ALA A 276 -1.53 -14.79 11.91
N ASN A 277 -1.65 -13.52 11.51
CA ASN A 277 -0.69 -12.85 10.66
C ASN A 277 0.03 -11.74 11.44
N VAL A 278 1.32 -11.56 11.21
CA VAL A 278 2.03 -10.40 11.78
C VAL A 278 1.68 -9.15 11.00
N CYS A 279 1.55 -8.03 11.71
CA CYS A 279 1.14 -6.77 11.12
C CYS A 279 2.33 -6.07 10.42
N ILE A 280 2.62 -6.53 9.20
CA ILE A 280 3.57 -5.90 8.28
C ILE A 280 2.85 -5.61 6.97
N LYS A 281 2.88 -4.35 6.55
CA LYS A 281 2.48 -3.92 5.21
C LYS A 281 3.68 -3.47 4.40
N ALA A 282 3.78 -3.92 3.17
CA ALA A 282 4.81 -3.49 2.22
C ALA A 282 4.15 -2.64 1.13
N PHE A 283 4.57 -1.39 1.00
CA PHE A 283 4.05 -0.46 0.00
C PHE A 283 5.02 -0.40 -1.16
N ALA A 284 4.48 -0.66 -2.35
CA ALA A 284 5.23 -0.60 -3.59
C ALA A 284 4.53 0.33 -4.58
N THR A 285 5.33 0.99 -5.40
CA THR A 285 4.83 1.67 -6.58
C THR A 285 4.77 0.67 -7.74
N LEU A 286 3.64 0.67 -8.45
CA LEU A 286 3.52 -0.03 -9.71
C LEU A 286 4.60 0.50 -10.66
N PRO A 287 5.14 -0.35 -11.57
CA PRO A 287 5.99 0.15 -12.63
C PRO A 287 5.19 1.23 -13.36
N GLY A 288 5.73 2.44 -13.46
CA GLY A 288 5.09 3.51 -14.24
C GLY A 288 4.77 2.99 -15.63
N THR A 289 3.71 3.51 -16.27
CA THR A 289 3.44 3.08 -17.65
C THR A 289 4.69 3.28 -18.48
N SER A 290 5.24 2.23 -19.07
CA SER A 290 6.36 2.36 -20.00
C SER A 290 5.89 1.94 -21.37
N ILE A 291 6.41 2.60 -22.40
CA ILE A 291 6.16 2.26 -23.79
C ILE A 291 7.47 2.33 -24.56
N SER A 292 7.73 1.34 -25.41
CA SER A 292 8.84 1.33 -26.36
C SER A 292 8.39 0.74 -27.69
N LEU A 293 8.98 1.20 -28.80
CA LEU A 293 8.62 0.77 -30.15
C LEU A 293 9.71 -0.10 -30.76
N ILE A 294 9.30 -1.19 -31.40
CA ILE A 294 10.17 -2.05 -32.21
C ILE A 294 9.57 -2.16 -33.63
N PRO A 295 10.29 -1.71 -34.67
CA PRO A 295 11.59 -1.04 -34.63
C PRO A 295 11.48 0.44 -34.22
N GLN A 296 12.61 1.08 -33.84
CA GLN A 296 12.70 2.53 -33.58
C GLN A 296 12.92 3.37 -34.83
N SER A 297 13.33 2.73 -35.94
CA SER A 297 13.39 3.33 -37.27
C SER A 297 12.98 2.30 -38.31
N LEU A 298 12.31 2.77 -39.36
CA LEU A 298 11.73 1.94 -40.40
C LEU A 298 11.95 2.60 -41.76
N GLU A 299 12.57 1.88 -42.69
CA GLU A 299 12.60 2.23 -44.10
C GLU A 299 11.61 1.33 -44.85
N ILE A 300 10.71 1.91 -45.64
CA ILE A 300 9.59 1.18 -46.27
C ILE A 300 9.24 1.77 -47.64
N ASP A 301 9.04 0.91 -48.65
CA ASP A 301 8.63 1.36 -49.98
C ASP A 301 7.17 1.83 -50.01
N ALA A 302 6.90 2.91 -50.75
CA ALA A 302 5.56 3.43 -50.99
C ALA A 302 4.60 2.34 -51.50
N GLY A 303 3.42 2.24 -50.87
CA GLY A 303 2.43 1.19 -51.13
C GLY A 303 2.55 -0.05 -50.23
N SER A 304 3.66 -0.20 -49.50
CA SER A 304 3.86 -1.31 -48.55
C SER A 304 3.24 -1.02 -47.18
N LYS A 305 3.08 -2.08 -46.37
CA LYS A 305 2.64 -2.01 -44.97
C LYS A 305 3.61 -2.75 -44.07
N MET A 306 3.82 -2.23 -42.86
CA MET A 306 4.65 -2.84 -41.81
C MET A 306 4.01 -2.60 -40.44
N THR A 307 4.22 -3.51 -39.50
CA THR A 307 3.76 -3.35 -38.13
C THR A 307 4.89 -2.79 -37.27
N ILE A 308 4.59 -1.79 -36.44
CA ILE A 308 5.43 -1.35 -35.33
C ILE A 308 4.84 -1.95 -34.05
N LEU A 309 5.63 -2.72 -33.31
CA LEU A 309 5.21 -3.31 -32.05
C LEU A 309 5.42 -2.29 -30.91
N ALA A 310 4.36 -1.98 -30.18
CA ALA A 310 4.45 -1.26 -28.91
C ALA A 310 4.58 -2.26 -27.75
N LEU A 311 5.72 -2.24 -27.06
CA LEU A 311 5.91 -2.97 -25.81
C LEU A 311 5.53 -2.06 -24.65
N VAL A 312 4.45 -2.42 -23.95
CA VAL A 312 3.92 -1.63 -22.83
C VAL A 312 3.98 -2.38 -21.50
N THR A 313 4.25 -1.64 -20.43
CA THR A 313 4.10 -2.11 -19.04
C THR A 313 3.10 -1.21 -18.32
N PRO A 314 2.08 -1.74 -17.61
CA PRO A 314 1.69 -3.15 -17.60
C PRO A 314 1.16 -3.62 -18.97
N GLN A 315 1.18 -4.94 -19.20
CA GLN A 315 0.61 -5.52 -20.43
C GLN A 315 -0.90 -5.23 -20.50
N GLY A 316 -1.40 -4.91 -21.70
CA GLY A 316 -2.81 -4.53 -21.89
C GLY A 316 -3.10 -3.03 -21.68
N THR A 317 -2.06 -2.22 -21.38
CA THR A 317 -2.18 -0.75 -21.40
C THR A 317 -2.68 -0.28 -22.76
N VAL A 318 -3.67 0.60 -22.76
CA VAL A 318 -4.24 1.18 -23.99
C VAL A 318 -3.19 2.07 -24.67
N VAL A 319 -2.96 1.83 -25.96
CA VAL A 319 -2.03 2.61 -26.79
C VAL A 319 -2.80 3.34 -27.88
N THR A 320 -2.51 4.62 -28.04
CA THR A 320 -3.01 5.45 -29.13
C THR A 320 -1.88 5.75 -30.10
N TRP A 321 -2.19 5.85 -31.40
CA TRP A 321 -1.20 5.98 -32.46
C TRP A 321 -1.45 7.22 -33.31
N GLU A 322 -0.37 7.86 -33.73
CA GLU A 322 -0.37 9.08 -34.54
C GLU A 322 0.78 9.04 -35.56
N SER A 323 0.56 9.61 -36.74
CA SER A 323 1.62 9.94 -37.70
C SER A 323 1.76 11.45 -37.80
N SER A 324 2.99 11.95 -37.74
CA SER A 324 3.29 13.38 -37.88
C SER A 324 2.96 13.94 -39.28
N ASP A 325 2.92 13.07 -40.30
CA ASP A 325 2.53 13.45 -41.67
C ASP A 325 1.76 12.30 -42.33
N THR A 326 0.44 12.41 -42.29
CA THR A 326 -0.48 11.43 -42.88
C THR A 326 -0.48 11.40 -44.40
N SER A 327 0.20 12.35 -45.07
CA SER A 327 0.43 12.32 -46.52
C SER A 327 1.64 11.46 -46.90
N VAL A 328 2.56 11.21 -45.96
CA VAL A 328 3.75 10.34 -46.13
C VAL A 328 3.42 8.91 -45.69
N CYS A 329 2.89 8.72 -44.48
CA CYS A 329 2.42 7.43 -44.00
C CYS A 329 1.27 7.57 -42.97
N THR A 330 0.40 6.57 -42.90
CA THR A 330 -0.64 6.48 -41.86
C THR A 330 -0.37 5.30 -40.92
N VAL A 331 -0.91 5.34 -39.71
CA VAL A 331 -0.85 4.25 -38.74
C VAL A 331 -2.25 3.96 -38.20
N ASP A 332 -2.61 2.69 -38.03
CA ASP A 332 -3.89 2.28 -37.45
C ASP A 332 -3.81 1.99 -35.94
N ALA A 333 -4.94 1.66 -35.32
CA ALA A 333 -5.03 1.37 -33.89
C ALA A 333 -4.22 0.14 -33.44
N ASN A 334 -3.78 -0.72 -34.37
CA ASN A 334 -2.96 -1.90 -34.10
C ASN A 334 -1.46 -1.66 -34.38
N GLY A 335 -1.06 -0.43 -34.69
CA GLY A 335 0.32 -0.09 -35.03
C GLY A 335 0.74 -0.51 -36.45
N ILE A 336 -0.21 -0.75 -37.36
CA ILE A 336 0.10 -1.06 -38.77
C ILE A 336 0.30 0.25 -39.53
N VAL A 337 1.53 0.47 -39.99
CA VAL A 337 1.94 1.60 -40.82
C VAL A 337 1.66 1.29 -42.30
N THR A 338 1.00 2.21 -43.00
CA THR A 338 0.82 2.18 -44.46
C THR A 338 1.62 3.30 -45.10
N ALA A 339 2.61 2.95 -45.94
CA ALA A 339 3.45 3.91 -46.64
C ALA A 339 2.73 4.45 -47.88
N LEU A 340 2.66 5.77 -48.04
CA LEU A 340 1.88 6.41 -49.12
C LEU A 340 2.77 7.09 -50.15
N LYS A 341 3.70 7.92 -49.71
CA LYS A 341 4.52 8.77 -50.57
C LYS A 341 5.92 8.92 -49.99
N ALA A 342 6.93 8.96 -50.87
CA ALA A 342 8.30 9.24 -50.48
C ALA A 342 8.40 10.49 -49.58
N GLY A 343 9.10 10.35 -48.46
CA GLY A 343 9.20 11.38 -47.43
C GLY A 343 9.53 10.77 -46.08
N ASN A 344 9.67 11.64 -45.07
CA ASN A 344 9.94 11.23 -43.69
C ASN A 344 8.75 11.59 -42.81
N ALA A 345 8.37 10.69 -41.92
CA ALA A 345 7.34 10.91 -40.90
C ALA A 345 7.78 10.27 -39.58
N VAL A 346 7.22 10.75 -38.48
CA VAL A 346 7.39 10.14 -37.16
C VAL A 346 6.07 9.52 -36.76
N VAL A 347 6.11 8.22 -36.44
CA VAL A 347 4.97 7.52 -35.84
C VAL A 347 5.14 7.55 -34.33
N THR A 348 4.15 8.11 -33.64
CA THR A 348 4.12 8.22 -32.17
C THR A 348 3.07 7.27 -31.61
N ALA A 349 3.44 6.53 -30.57
CA ALA A 349 2.55 5.72 -29.77
C ALA A 349 2.49 6.26 -28.34
N SER A 350 1.29 6.46 -27.80
CA SER A 350 1.08 7.10 -26.50
C SER A 350 0.20 6.27 -25.57
N THR A 351 0.56 6.21 -24.30
CA THR A 351 -0.28 5.78 -23.17
C THR A 351 -0.86 7.02 -22.48
N ALA A 352 -1.56 6.83 -21.35
CA ALA A 352 -2.08 7.95 -20.55
C ALA A 352 -0.95 8.91 -20.10
N ASP A 353 0.21 8.37 -19.71
CA ASP A 353 1.27 9.13 -19.05
C ASP A 353 2.59 9.18 -19.82
N ASN A 354 2.76 8.41 -20.90
CA ASN A 354 4.04 8.26 -21.63
C ASN A 354 3.85 8.12 -23.15
N PHE A 355 4.92 8.32 -23.92
CA PHE A 355 4.94 8.09 -25.37
C PHE A 355 6.28 7.54 -25.87
N ALA A 356 6.27 6.91 -27.04
CA ALA A 356 7.46 6.47 -27.77
C ALA A 356 7.31 6.73 -29.27
N GLN A 357 8.44 6.83 -29.98
CA GLN A 357 8.47 7.25 -31.39
C GLN A 357 9.28 6.29 -32.26
N CYS A 358 8.85 6.18 -33.52
CA CYS A 358 9.54 5.48 -34.59
C CYS A 358 9.73 6.42 -35.78
N PHE A 359 10.95 6.54 -36.28
CA PHE A 359 11.27 7.32 -37.46
C PHE A 359 11.00 6.50 -38.72
N VAL A 360 10.08 6.95 -39.57
CA VAL A 360 9.69 6.28 -40.80
C VAL A 360 10.21 7.05 -42.01
N THR A 361 11.02 6.39 -42.83
CA THR A 361 11.48 6.87 -44.13
C THR A 361 10.74 6.08 -45.21
N VAL A 362 9.90 6.75 -45.98
CA VAL A 362 9.23 6.15 -47.14
C VAL A 362 10.08 6.37 -48.39
N THR A 363 10.38 5.28 -49.09
CA THR A 363 11.18 5.27 -50.32
C THR A 363 10.33 4.90 -51.54
N GLY A 364 10.83 5.25 -52.73
CA GLY A 364 10.15 4.93 -53.99
C GLY A 364 8.93 5.80 -54.31
N SER A 365 8.48 5.74 -55.57
CA SER A 365 7.23 6.38 -56.00
C SER A 365 6.11 5.33 -55.98
N PRO A 366 4.89 5.66 -55.56
CA PRO A 366 3.79 4.70 -55.60
C PRO A 366 3.65 4.18 -57.03
N THR A 367 3.80 2.87 -57.22
CA THR A 367 3.57 2.23 -58.52
C THR A 367 2.10 2.49 -58.89
N PRO A 368 1.81 3.04 -60.08
CA PRO A 368 0.44 3.21 -60.54
C PRO A 368 -0.29 1.86 -60.47
N PRO A 369 -1.56 1.80 -60.04
CA PRO A 369 -2.30 0.55 -60.04
C PRO A 369 -2.30 -0.03 -61.45
N THR A 370 -1.75 -1.22 -61.60
CA THR A 370 -1.73 -1.96 -62.86
C THR A 370 -3.18 -2.11 -63.35
N PRO A 371 -3.52 -1.70 -64.59
CA PRO A 371 -4.83 -1.97 -65.15
C PRO A 371 -5.09 -3.48 -65.14
N ALA A 372 -6.33 -3.88 -64.84
CA ALA A 372 -6.77 -5.27 -64.81
C ALA A 372 -6.35 -6.02 -66.11
N PRO A 373 -5.97 -7.31 -66.02
CA PRO A 373 -5.26 -7.99 -67.09
C PRO A 373 -6.18 -8.25 -68.28
N THR A 374 -5.86 -7.68 -69.44
CA THR A 374 -6.26 -8.25 -70.73
C THR A 374 -5.20 -9.25 -71.17
N GLY A 375 -5.63 -10.48 -71.42
CA GLY A 375 -4.79 -11.66 -71.57
C GLY A 375 -3.71 -11.59 -72.65
N GLY A 376 -2.64 -12.36 -72.40
CA GLY A 376 -1.56 -12.55 -73.35
C GLY A 376 -0.45 -13.38 -72.71
N SER A 377 -0.37 -14.64 -73.12
CA SER A 377 0.66 -15.62 -72.76
C SER A 377 2.07 -15.21 -73.20
N SER A 378 3.07 -15.32 -72.32
CA SER A 378 4.38 -15.93 -72.63
C SER A 378 5.35 -15.88 -71.44
N SER A 379 5.74 -17.07 -70.97
CA SER A 379 7.08 -17.54 -70.59
C SER A 379 8.20 -16.55 -70.21
N GLY A 380 8.82 -16.77 -69.05
CA GLY A 380 10.19 -16.32 -68.76
C GLY A 380 10.59 -16.40 -67.28
N CYS A 381 11.62 -17.19 -66.97
CA CYS A 381 12.03 -17.67 -65.64
C CYS A 381 12.91 -16.72 -64.78
N SER A 382 13.05 -17.12 -63.49
CA SER A 382 14.25 -17.01 -62.61
C SER A 382 14.47 -15.68 -61.87
N ALA A 383 14.85 -15.58 -60.57
CA ALA A 383 15.05 -16.51 -59.45
C ALA A 383 15.32 -15.71 -58.13
N GLY A 384 15.02 -16.34 -56.97
CA GLY A 384 15.69 -16.23 -55.64
C GLY A 384 15.64 -14.88 -54.89
N PHE A 385 15.48 -14.79 -53.57
CA PHE A 385 15.86 -15.67 -52.45
C PHE A 385 14.89 -15.53 -51.27
N ALA A 386 14.82 -16.59 -50.47
CA ALA A 386 14.00 -16.76 -49.28
C ALA A 386 14.50 -16.00 -48.04
N ALA A 387 13.58 -15.66 -47.14
CA ALA A 387 13.83 -15.64 -45.69
C ALA A 387 12.62 -16.23 -44.94
N LEU A 388 12.95 -17.16 -44.06
CA LEU A 388 12.11 -18.09 -43.30
C LEU A 388 11.15 -17.40 -42.31
N ALA A 389 10.00 -18.06 -42.09
CA ALA A 389 9.08 -17.86 -40.99
C ALA A 389 9.48 -18.66 -39.72
N LEU A 390 9.07 -18.19 -38.53
CA LEU A 390 8.50 -18.95 -37.38
C LEU A 390 8.26 -17.93 -36.22
N LEU A 391 7.07 -17.62 -35.70
CA LEU A 391 5.98 -18.35 -35.01
C LEU A 391 5.94 -18.00 -33.50
N ALA A 392 4.87 -17.34 -33.04
CA ALA A 392 4.40 -17.43 -31.66
C ALA A 392 2.87 -17.21 -31.59
N LEU A 393 2.18 -18.35 -31.52
CA LEU A 393 0.90 -18.67 -30.87
C LEU A 393 -0.09 -17.53 -30.52
N VAL A 394 -1.22 -17.56 -31.23
CA VAL A 394 -2.49 -16.93 -30.85
C VAL A 394 -3.28 -17.90 -29.96
N PRO A 395 -3.76 -17.52 -28.77
CA PRO A 395 -4.87 -18.20 -28.12
C PRO A 395 -6.19 -17.73 -28.76
N ILE A 396 -6.85 -18.64 -29.45
CA ILE A 396 -8.21 -18.48 -29.96
C ILE A 396 -9.17 -18.51 -28.77
N ILE A 397 -9.85 -17.40 -28.47
CA ILE A 397 -11.08 -17.41 -27.66
C ILE A 397 -12.27 -17.25 -28.59
N LEU A 398 -12.89 -18.38 -28.93
CA LEU A 398 -14.19 -18.46 -29.58
C LEU A 398 -15.28 -18.07 -28.58
N LYS A 399 -15.87 -16.88 -28.73
CA LYS A 399 -17.12 -16.50 -28.07
C LYS A 399 -18.28 -17.09 -28.86
N LYS A 400 -18.90 -18.16 -28.38
CA LYS A 400 -20.13 -18.71 -28.95
C LYS A 400 -21.31 -17.84 -28.48
N ARG A 401 -22.06 -17.28 -29.44
CA ARG A 401 -23.37 -16.68 -29.21
C ARG A 401 -24.43 -17.78 -29.15
N SER A 402 -25.16 -17.85 -28.05
CA SER A 402 -26.60 -18.12 -27.96
C SER A 402 -27.07 -17.61 -26.61
#